data_AF-A0A519URD5-F1
#
_entry.id   AF-A0A519URD5-F1
#
_cell.length_a   1.000
_cell.length_b   1.000
_cell.length_c   1.000
_cell.angle_alpha   90.00
_cell.angle_beta   90.00
_cell.angle_gamma   90.00
#
_symmetry.space_group_name_H-M   'P 1'
#
loop_
_entity.id
_entity.type
_entity.pdbx_description
1 polymer ?
#
loop_
_entity_poly.entity_id
_entity_poly.type
_entity_poly.pdbx_seq_one_letter_code
_entity_poly.pdbx_strand_id
1 'polypeptide(L)' 'IKEIILCQENKRDIDEIKQEYLEGLTFHYVREMSEVLKHAITDQDVKNPKTL' A
#
# COMPACT_ATOMS: atom_id res chain seq x y z
N ILE A 1 -8.60 8.85 1.51
CA ILE A 1 -7.31 8.17 1.81
C ILE A 1 -6.86 7.51 0.52
N LYS A 2 -5.69 7.91 -0.03
CA LYS A 2 -5.12 7.35 -1.25
C LYS A 2 -3.75 6.76 -0.90
N GLU A 3 -3.77 5.55 -0.37
CA GLU A 3 -2.57 4.78 -0.02
C GLU A 3 -2.25 3.82 -1.17
N ILE A 4 -0.96 3.71 -1.51
CA ILE A 4 -0.45 2.85 -2.57
C ILE A 4 0.68 1.99 -1.98
N ILE A 5 0.56 0.68 -2.11
CA ILE A 5 1.61 -0.28 -1.70
C ILE A 5 2.39 -0.67 -2.96
N LEU A 6 3.71 -0.51 -2.93
CA LEU A 6 4.60 -0.75 -4.06
C LEU A 6 5.83 -1.55 -3.61
N CYS A 7 6.41 -2.33 -4.51
CA CYS A 7 7.68 -2.98 -4.20
C CYS A 7 8.79 -1.94 -4.01
N GLN A 8 9.73 -2.22 -3.11
CA GLN A 8 10.83 -1.31 -2.84
C GLN A 8 11.68 -1.02 -4.08
N GLU A 9 11.80 -1.98 -4.98
CA GLU A 9 12.55 -1.82 -6.24
C GLU A 9 11.99 -0.66 -7.10
N ASN A 10 10.69 -0.42 -7.04
CA ASN A 10 10.03 0.66 -7.78
C ASN A 10 10.27 2.05 -7.19
N LYS A 11 10.86 2.16 -5.99
CA LYS A 11 11.11 3.46 -5.35
C LYS A 11 11.97 4.38 -6.22
N ARG A 12 12.96 3.82 -6.91
CA ARG A 12 13.86 4.60 -7.78
C ARG A 12 13.10 5.23 -8.95
N ASP A 13 12.16 4.51 -9.56
CA ASP A 13 11.34 5.01 -10.65
C ASP A 13 10.36 6.10 -10.16
N ILE A 14 9.85 5.98 -8.93
CA ILE A 14 8.94 6.97 -8.33
C ILE A 14 9.65 8.26 -7.94
N ASP A 15 10.90 8.18 -7.47
CA ASP A 15 11.71 9.37 -7.13
C ASP A 15 12.02 10.25 -8.37
N GLU A 16 11.88 9.70 -9.58
CA GLU A 16 12.01 10.44 -10.85
C GLU A 16 10.68 11.12 -11.29
N ILE A 17 9.56 10.81 -10.63
CA ILE A 17 8.26 11.42 -10.90
C ILE A 17 8.18 12.81 -10.26
N LYS A 18 7.58 13.77 -10.97
CA LYS A 18 7.37 15.12 -10.43
C LYS A 18 6.52 15.08 -9.16
N GLN A 19 6.97 15.80 -8.12
CA GLN A 19 6.31 15.86 -6.81
C GLN A 19 4.84 16.28 -6.89
N GLU A 20 4.44 17.11 -7.88
CA GLU A 20 3.05 17.53 -8.10
C GLU A 20 2.07 16.35 -8.26
N TYR A 21 2.52 15.21 -8.80
CA TYR A 21 1.69 14.01 -8.96
C TYR A 21 1.66 13.12 -7.71
N LEU A 22 2.59 13.34 -6.80
CA LEU A 22 2.72 12.60 -5.53
C LEU A 22 1.97 13.32 -4.40
N GLU A 23 1.57 14.57 -4.60
CA GLU A 23 0.81 15.35 -3.62
C GLU A 23 -0.50 14.66 -3.24
N GLY A 24 -0.66 14.37 -1.94
CA GLY A 24 -1.84 13.70 -1.39
C GLY A 24 -1.87 12.18 -1.57
N LEU A 25 -0.81 11.57 -2.10
CA LEU A 25 -0.63 10.12 -2.15
C LEU A 25 0.32 9.68 -1.03
N THR A 26 0.02 8.54 -0.40
CA THR A 26 0.91 7.92 0.58
C THR A 26 1.43 6.60 0.03
N PHE A 27 2.75 6.46 -0.05
CA PHE A 27 3.42 5.31 -0.62
C PHE A 27 4.00 4.42 0.47
N HIS A 28 3.67 3.12 0.43
CA HIS A 28 4.22 2.09 1.30
C HIS A 28 5.10 1.17 0.46
N TYR A 29 6.41 1.27 0.65
CA TYR A 29 7.37 0.43 -0.06
C TYR A 29 7.64 -0.86 0.72
N VAL A 30 7.34 -2.00 0.11
CA VAL A 30 7.44 -3.33 0.72
C VAL A 30 8.44 -4.21 -0.03
N ARG A 31 9.01 -5.21 0.65
CA ARG A 31 9.90 -6.23 0.08
C ARG A 31 9.24 -7.60 0.04
N GLU A 32 8.38 -7.88 1.01
CA GLU A 32 7.75 -9.19 1.19
C GLU A 32 6.22 -9.11 1.17
N MET A 33 5.58 -10.20 0.77
CA MET A 33 4.11 -10.29 0.74
C MET A 33 3.48 -10.19 2.14
N SER A 34 4.23 -10.58 3.17
CA SER A 34 3.84 -10.42 4.58
C SER A 34 3.57 -8.95 4.94
N GLU A 35 4.38 -8.03 4.41
CA GLU A 35 4.22 -6.59 4.63
C GLU A 35 2.99 -6.04 3.92
N VAL A 36 2.68 -6.54 2.72
CA VAL A 36 1.44 -6.18 1.99
C VAL A 36 0.22 -6.51 2.84
N LEU A 37 0.15 -7.72 3.38
CA LEU A 37 -0.98 -8.16 4.21
C LEU A 37 -1.14 -7.27 5.45
N LYS A 38 -0.03 -6.90 6.09
CA LYS A 38 -0.04 -6.01 7.27
C LYS A 38 -0.55 -4.61 6.97
N HIS A 39 -0.28 -4.08 5.77
CA HIS A 39 -0.76 -2.76 5.36
C HIS A 39 -2.18 -2.79 4.80
N ALA A 40 -2.57 -3.88 4.14
CA ALA A 40 -3.85 -3.98 3.42
C ALA A 40 -5.01 -4.54 4.27
N ILE A 41 -4.71 -5.29 5.33
CA ILE A 41 -5.73 -5.97 6.15
C ILE A 41 -5.78 -5.33 7.53
N THR A 42 -7.00 -5.03 7.99
CA THR A 42 -7.24 -4.56 9.36
C THR A 42 -7.31 -5.74 10.32
N ASP A 43 -6.88 -5.55 11.57
CA ASP A 43 -7.04 -6.54 12.65
C ASP A 43 -8.50 -6.72 13.12
N GLN A 44 -9.44 -6.03 12.48
CA GLN A 44 -10.86 -6.08 12.81
C GLN A 44 -11.59 -7.07 11.91
N ASP A 45 -12.36 -7.95 12.54
CA ASP A 45 -13.27 -8.83 11.81
C ASP A 45 -14.40 -8.05 11.15
N VAL A 46 -14.80 -8.51 9.98
CA VAL A 46 -15.97 -7.98 9.28
C VAL A 46 -17.24 -8.36 10.03
N LYS A 47 -18.19 -7.43 10.14
CA LYS A 47 -19.43 -7.63 10.92
C LYS A 47 -20.29 -8.79 10.43
N ASN A 48 -20.28 -9.08 9.13
CA ASN A 48 -21.08 -10.13 8.50
C ASN A 48 -20.17 -10.95 7.56
N PRO A 49 -19.35 -11.87 8.10
CA PRO A 49 -18.52 -12.72 7.28
C PRO A 49 -19.38 -13.69 6.45
N LYS A 50 -18.95 -13.97 5.22
CA LYS A 50 -19.63 -14.94 4.36
C LYS A 50 -19.27 -16.35 4.84
N THR A 51 -20.26 -17.13 5.25
CA THR A 51 -20.08 -18.56 5.52
C THR A 51 -20.01 -19.31 4.19
N LEU A 52 -18.93 -20.07 3.98
CA LEU A 52 -18.70 -20.91 2.80
C LEU A 52 -19.16 -22.35 3.06
#